data_AF-A0AAJ2KRG3-F1
#
_entry.id   AF-A0AAJ2KRG3-F1
#
_cell.length_a   1.000
_cell.length_b   1.000
_cell.length_c   1.000
_cell.angle_alpha   90.00
_cell.angle_beta   90.00
_cell.angle_gamma   90.00
#
_symmetry.space_group_name_H-M   'P 1'
#
loop_
_entity.id
_entity.type
_entity.pdbx_description
1 polymer ?
#
loop_
_entity_poly.entity_id
_entity_poly.type
_entity_poly.pdbx_seq_one_letter_code
_entity_poly.pdbx_strand_id
1 'polypeptide(L)'
;MSTITKERLRERAREKVKSLEFTVTQTAFADTRAELEEELELARIALASLEAEPAAYIRSAHNPDGFCFADGIHPTHRHQRLPLSTLQDGCYWKVTPLYTAP
;
A
#
# COMPACT_ATOMS: atom_id res chain seq x y z
N MET A 1 -1.96 -1.29 22.28
CA MET A 1 -1.77 -0.42 21.11
C MET A 1 -3.11 -0.27 20.43
N SER A 2 -3.63 0.94 20.28
CA SER A 2 -4.83 1.16 19.46
C SER A 2 -4.43 0.89 18.01
N THR A 3 -5.02 -0.13 17.39
CA THR A 3 -4.72 -0.52 16.01
C THR A 3 -5.25 0.58 15.10
N ILE A 4 -4.37 1.46 14.64
CA ILE A 4 -4.74 2.43 13.62
C ILE A 4 -5.17 1.65 12.38
N THR A 5 -6.38 1.90 11.87
CA THR A 5 -6.84 1.28 10.63
C THR A 5 -6.06 1.83 9.44
N LYS A 6 -6.02 1.10 8.33
CA LYS A 6 -5.33 1.55 7.10
C LYS A 6 -5.92 2.88 6.61
N GLU A 7 -7.23 3.03 6.69
CA GLU A 7 -7.97 4.24 6.34
C GLU A 7 -7.56 5.40 7.24
N ARG A 8 -7.53 5.18 8.56
CA ARG A 8 -7.12 6.21 9.52
C ARG A 8 -5.66 6.62 9.36
N LEU A 9 -4.79 5.68 9.01
CA LEU A 9 -3.38 5.96 8.70
C LEU A 9 -3.24 6.83 7.45
N ARG A 10 -4.00 6.52 6.38
CA ARG A 10 -4.04 7.33 5.14
C ARG A 10 -4.54 8.75 5.40
N GLU A 11 -5.62 8.91 6.16
CA GLU A 11 -6.15 10.23 6.53
C GLU A 11 -5.09 11.06 7.26
N ARG A 12 -4.43 10.47 8.26
CA ARG A 12 -3.37 11.16 9.00
C ARG A 12 -2.18 11.53 8.11
N ALA A 13 -1.81 10.67 7.16
CA ALA A 13 -0.76 10.98 6.21
C ALA A 13 -1.13 12.18 5.31
N ARG A 14 -2.38 12.24 4.82
CA ARG A 14 -2.90 13.39 4.06
C ARG A 14 -2.88 14.69 4.88
N GLU A 15 -3.33 14.62 6.13
CA GLU A 15 -3.30 15.76 7.05
C GLU A 15 -1.86 16.25 7.29
N LYS A 16 -0.91 15.31 7.45
CA LYS A 16 0.50 15.64 7.65
C LYS A 16 1.13 16.31 6.44
N VAL A 17 0.91 15.78 5.22
CA VAL A 17 1.38 16.41 3.97
C VAL A 17 0.82 17.81 3.85
N LYS A 18 -0.50 17.98 4.01
CA LYS A 18 -1.16 19.29 3.94
C LYS A 18 -0.59 20.28 4.96
N SER A 19 -0.31 19.83 6.18
CA SER A 19 0.30 20.67 7.21
C SER A 19 1.71 21.11 6.82
N LEU A 20 2.54 20.20 6.30
CA LEU A 20 3.91 20.50 5.91
C LEU A 20 3.97 21.43 4.68
N GLU A 21 3.08 21.23 3.69
CA GLU A 21 2.94 22.13 2.55
C GLU A 21 2.64 23.56 2.99
N PHE A 22 1.72 23.72 3.95
CA PHE A 22 1.44 25.02 4.53
C PHE A 22 2.65 25.61 5.26
N THR A 23 3.33 24.83 6.09
CA THR A 23 4.51 25.27 6.86
C THR A 23 5.66 25.73 5.94
N VAL A 24 5.96 24.99 4.87
CA VAL A 24 7.04 25.33 3.91
C VAL A 24 6.78 26.67 3.21
N THR A 25 5.52 27.05 2.99
CA THR A 25 5.21 28.36 2.38
C THR A 25 5.41 29.56 3.29
N GLN A 26 5.60 29.34 4.60
CA GLN A 26 5.81 30.44 5.54
C GLN A 26 7.26 30.91 5.53
N THR A 27 7.44 32.24 5.50
CA THR A 27 8.77 32.87 5.48
C THR A 27 9.51 32.78 6.83
N ALA A 28 8.79 32.47 7.92
CA ALA A 28 9.36 32.35 9.26
C ALA A 28 10.34 31.18 9.45
N PHE A 29 10.39 30.24 8.50
CA PHE A 29 11.23 29.04 8.56
C PHE A 29 12.38 29.06 7.54
N ALA A 30 12.82 30.24 7.08
CA ALA A 30 13.85 30.35 6.05
C ALA A 30 15.12 29.52 6.34
N ASP A 31 15.55 29.47 7.60
CA ASP A 31 16.76 28.74 8.02
C ASP A 31 16.58 27.21 8.07
N THR A 32 15.33 26.73 8.17
CA THR A 32 14.99 25.28 8.27
C THR A 32 14.20 24.79 7.06
N ARG A 33 14.07 25.62 6.03
CA ARG A 33 13.22 25.34 4.87
C ARG A 33 13.65 24.09 4.10
N ALA A 34 14.96 23.89 3.93
CA ALA A 34 15.49 22.72 3.23
C ALA A 34 15.12 21.42 3.97
N GLU A 35 15.23 21.38 5.29
CA GLU A 35 14.84 20.23 6.11
C GLU A 35 13.33 19.99 6.04
N LEU A 36 12.51 21.04 6.07
CA LEU A 36 11.05 20.94 5.93
C LEU A 36 10.62 20.46 4.54
N GLU A 37 11.33 20.86 3.48
CA GLU A 37 11.10 20.38 2.11
C GLU A 37 11.44 18.90 1.96
N GLU A 38 12.53 18.42 2.59
CA GLU A 38 12.88 17.00 2.65
C GLU A 38 11.82 16.18 3.40
N GLU A 39 11.40 16.63 4.59
CA GLU A 39 10.34 15.98 5.37
C GLU A 39 9.00 15.96 4.62
N LEU A 40 8.68 17.02 3.87
CA LEU A 40 7.51 17.06 3.01
C LEU A 40 7.59 16.01 1.90
N GLU A 41 8.74 15.88 1.24
CA GLU A 41 8.93 14.90 0.18
C GLU A 41 8.83 13.47 0.71
N LEU A 42 9.44 13.17 1.87
CA LEU A 42 9.28 11.88 2.55
C LEU A 42 7.82 11.59 2.90
N ALA A 43 7.09 12.59 3.41
CA ALA A 43 5.67 12.44 3.73
C ALA A 43 4.81 12.18 2.47
N ARG A 44 5.15 12.80 1.33
CA ARG A 44 4.48 12.55 0.04
C ARG A 44 4.74 11.15 -0.48
N ILE A 45 5.98 10.67 -0.44
CA ILE A 45 6.33 9.29 -0.83
C ILE A 45 5.61 8.28 0.06
N ALA A 46 5.55 8.53 1.38
CA ALA A 46 4.83 7.69 2.32
C ALA A 46 3.32 7.67 2.01
N LEU A 47 2.71 8.82 1.73
CA LEU A 47 1.31 8.90 1.33
C LEU A 47 1.05 8.16 0.01
N ALA A 48 1.88 8.37 -1.01
CA ALA A 48 1.79 7.67 -2.29
C ALA A 48 1.90 6.14 -2.10
N SER A 49 2.78 5.67 -1.22
CA SER A 49 2.91 4.26 -0.86
C SER A 49 1.64 3.69 -0.24
N LEU A 50 0.96 4.45 0.62
CA LEU A 50 -0.27 4.02 1.28
C LEU A 50 -1.48 4.00 0.33
N GLU A 51 -1.47 4.86 -0.67
CA GLU A 51 -2.51 5.01 -1.70
C GLU A 51 -2.25 4.17 -2.96
N ALA A 52 -1.06 3.59 -3.10
CA ALA A 52 -0.70 2.76 -4.22
C ALA A 52 -1.71 1.62 -4.42
N GLU A 53 -2.12 1.44 -5.68
CA GLU A 53 -2.88 0.28 -6.10
C GLU A 53 -1.94 -0.88 -6.42
N PRO A 54 -2.34 -2.14 -6.19
CA PRO A 54 -1.52 -3.28 -6.55
C PRO A 54 -1.22 -3.29 -8.06
N ALA A 55 0.02 -3.58 -8.42
CA ALA A 55 0.43 -3.81 -9.81
C ALA A 55 0.17 -5.25 -10.25
N ALA A 56 0.24 -6.19 -9.30
CA ALA A 56 0.00 -7.60 -9.51
C ALA A 56 -0.50 -8.29 -8.24
N TYR A 57 -0.88 -9.56 -8.36
CA TYR A 57 -1.27 -10.42 -7.25
C TYR A 57 -0.62 -11.78 -7.38
N ILE A 58 -0.09 -12.29 -6.26
CA ILE A 58 0.28 -13.69 -6.12
C ILE A 58 -0.97 -14.48 -5.74
N ARG A 59 -1.25 -15.54 -6.49
CA ARG A 59 -2.32 -16.48 -6.20
C ARG A 59 -1.73 -17.84 -5.81
N SER A 60 -1.97 -18.24 -4.57
CA SER A 60 -1.54 -19.53 -4.04
C SER A 60 -2.69 -20.22 -3.32
N ALA A 61 -2.83 -21.53 -3.53
CA ALA A 61 -3.77 -22.37 -2.82
C ALA A 61 -3.09 -22.97 -1.58
N HIS A 62 -3.80 -22.93 -0.47
CA HIS A 62 -3.38 -23.48 0.82
C HIS A 62 -4.46 -24.40 1.36
N ASN A 63 -4.09 -25.33 2.23
CA ASN A 63 -4.97 -26.13 3.05
C ASN A 63 -4.53 -25.99 4.53
N PRO A 64 -5.20 -26.65 5.49
CA PRO A 64 -4.78 -26.60 6.90
C PRO A 64 -3.34 -27.11 7.13
N ASP A 65 -2.86 -28.04 6.30
CA ASP A 65 -1.52 -28.63 6.40
C ASP A 65 -0.42 -27.78 5.73
N GLY A 66 -0.79 -26.73 4.98
CA GLY A 66 0.13 -25.77 4.40
C GLY A 66 -0.12 -25.43 2.93
N PHE A 67 0.96 -25.24 2.18
CA PHE A 67 0.93 -24.84 0.78
C PHE A 67 0.54 -26.02 -0.12
N CYS A 68 -0.45 -25.80 -1.00
CA CYS A 68 -0.86 -26.79 -2.00
C CYS A 68 -0.17 -26.55 -3.34
N PHE A 69 -0.44 -25.40 -3.96
CA PHE A 69 0.16 -25.01 -5.25
C PHE A 69 0.05 -23.50 -5.48
N ALA A 70 0.82 -22.99 -6.45
CA ALA A 70 0.74 -21.60 -6.90
C ALA A 70 0.21 -21.55 -8.34
N ASP A 71 -0.82 -20.72 -8.56
CA ASP A 71 -1.30 -20.38 -9.91
C ASP A 71 -0.38 -19.35 -10.58
N GLY A 72 0.26 -18.50 -9.77
CA GLY A 72 1.36 -17.62 -10.19
C GLY A 72 1.16 -16.16 -9.80
N ILE A 73 1.95 -15.30 -10.45
CA ILE A 73 1.85 -13.84 -10.36
C ILE A 73 1.03 -13.33 -11.54
N HIS A 74 -0.07 -12.63 -11.27
CA HIS A 74 -0.94 -12.09 -12.31
C HIS A 74 -0.98 -10.57 -12.20
N PRO A 75 -0.81 -9.84 -13.32
CA PRO A 75 -1.02 -8.40 -13.32
C PRO A 75 -2.47 -8.06 -12.93
N THR A 76 -2.68 -6.89 -12.34
CA THR A 76 -3.97 -6.49 -11.75
C THR A 76 -5.16 -6.64 -12.71
N HIS A 77 -4.99 -6.23 -13.97
CA HIS A 77 -6.05 -6.37 -14.98
C HIS A 77 -6.45 -7.84 -15.24
N ARG A 78 -5.50 -8.79 -15.13
CA ARG A 78 -5.76 -10.22 -15.30
C ARG A 78 -6.40 -10.80 -14.04
N HIS A 79 -5.95 -10.39 -12.86
CA HIS A 79 -6.53 -10.81 -11.58
C HIS A 79 -8.02 -10.41 -11.48
N GLN A 80 -8.36 -9.19 -11.87
CA GLN A 80 -9.73 -8.68 -11.81
C GLN A 80 -10.68 -9.35 -12.81
N ARG A 81 -10.18 -9.82 -13.96
CA ARG A 81 -11.00 -10.43 -15.02
C ARG A 81 -11.18 -11.93 -14.86
N LEU A 82 -10.19 -12.63 -14.31
CA LEU A 82 -10.19 -14.09 -14.22
C LEU A 82 -10.59 -14.55 -12.83
N PRO A 83 -11.76 -15.21 -12.66
CA PRO A 83 -12.14 -15.74 -11.37
C PRO A 83 -11.12 -16.77 -10.90
N LEU A 84 -11.02 -16.91 -9.59
CA LEU A 84 -10.25 -17.97 -8.96
C LEU A 84 -10.90 -19.32 -9.33
N SER A 85 -10.10 -20.29 -9.77
CA SER A 85 -10.63 -21.61 -10.09
C SER A 85 -11.11 -22.31 -8.82
N THR A 86 -12.08 -23.21 -8.97
CA THR A 86 -12.52 -24.09 -7.89
C THR A 86 -11.34 -24.93 -7.39
N LEU A 87 -11.18 -25.01 -6.08
CA LEU A 87 -10.16 -25.83 -5.44
C LEU A 87 -10.77 -27.15 -4.94
N GLN A 88 -9.90 -28.11 -4.62
CA GLN A 88 -10.32 -29.33 -3.91
C GLN A 88 -10.85 -28.99 -2.51
N ASP A 89 -11.69 -29.86 -1.95
CA ASP A 89 -12.27 -29.69 -0.62
C ASP A 89 -11.18 -29.46 0.44
N GLY A 90 -11.40 -28.47 1.30
CA GLY A 90 -10.45 -28.06 2.35
C GLY A 90 -9.33 -27.11 1.88
N CYS A 91 -9.19 -26.87 0.57
CA CYS A 91 -8.24 -25.88 0.06
C CYS A 91 -8.90 -24.50 -0.08
N TYR A 92 -8.13 -23.44 0.14
CA TYR A 92 -8.54 -22.03 -0.02
C TYR A 92 -7.47 -21.22 -0.73
N TRP A 93 -7.90 -20.15 -1.41
CA TRP A 93 -6.99 -19.22 -2.06
C TRP A 93 -6.45 -18.18 -1.07
N LYS A 94 -5.12 -18.05 -1.04
CA LYS A 94 -4.43 -16.89 -0.49
C LYS A 94 -3.99 -15.99 -1.64
N VAL A 95 -4.61 -14.81 -1.71
CA VAL A 95 -4.32 -13.77 -2.70
C VAL A 95 -3.51 -12.67 -2.02
N THR A 96 -2.29 -12.44 -2.48
CA THR A 96 -1.39 -11.43 -1.91
C THR A 96 -1.10 -10.34 -2.94
N PRO A 97 -1.44 -9.06 -2.66
CA PRO A 97 -1.13 -7.96 -3.58
C PRO A 97 0.37 -7.67 -3.62
N LEU A 98 0.85 -7.30 -4.80
CA LEU A 98 2.20 -6.81 -5.06
C LEU A 98 2.12 -5.36 -5.52
N TYR A 99 2.88 -4.52 -4.85
CA TYR A 99 2.96 -3.09 -5.11
C TYR A 99 4.31 -2.75 -5.74
N THR A 100 4.33 -1.74 -6.60
CA THR A 100 5.57 -1.10 -7.02
C THR A 100 6.01 -0.10 -5.95
N ALA A 101 7.31 0.14 -5.83
CA ALA A 101 7.78 1.29 -5.09
C ALA A 101 7.26 2.58 -5.77
N PRO A 102 6.86 3.61 -5.01
CA PRO A 102 6.59 4.93 -5.55
C PRO A 102 7.85 5.61 -6.11
#